data_AF-A0A2P4UQ64-F1
#
_entry.id   AF-A0A2P4UQ64-F1
#
_cell.length_a   1.000
_cell.length_b   1.000
_cell.length_c   1.000
_cell.angle_alpha   90.00
_cell.angle_beta   90.00
_cell.angle_gamma   90.00
#
_symmetry.space_group_name_H-M   'P 1'
#
loop_
_entity.id
_entity.type
_entity.pdbx_description
1 polymer ?
#
loop_
_entity_poly.entity_id
_entity_poly.type
_entity_poly.pdbx_seq_one_letter_code
_entity_poly.pdbx_strand_id
1 'polypeptide(L)'
;MSDQKIDTSMMYAVHDAFQRDMDRFAGLAERGAALDGPDVAACWTRFTRFLHIHHTAEDTHLWPVLQERVAGGPGEAVLERMEREHRDLTALLDAFQHDPERHAGRLRAAMTEHCEHEEELALPLVQNLLTPDEWNAFGDEQRRRLGIGGAASFFPWLLDGADETARRSVLGHLPPPVRIVYRAVWRPRYLRGPRLPALAGV
;
A
#
# COMPACT_ATOMS: atom_id res chain seq x y z
N MET A 1 12.01 29.90 5.61
CA MET A 1 11.31 28.88 4.80
C MET A 1 11.43 27.60 5.60
N SER A 2 10.33 27.03 6.06
CA SER A 2 10.38 25.86 6.95
C SER A 2 11.02 24.69 6.22
N ASP A 3 12.17 24.25 6.72
CA ASP A 3 12.94 23.07 6.33
C ASP A 3 12.21 21.79 6.74
N GLN A 4 10.92 21.69 6.42
CA GLN A 4 10.10 20.55 6.78
C GLN A 4 10.14 19.57 5.62
N LYS A 5 10.98 18.54 5.78
CA LYS A 5 11.06 17.40 4.87
C LYS A 5 9.66 16.80 4.66
N ILE A 6 9.36 16.39 3.43
CA ILE A 6 8.12 15.68 3.11
C ILE A 6 7.97 14.47 4.04
N ASP A 7 6.84 14.40 4.74
CA ASP A 7 6.49 13.28 5.60
C ASP A 7 6.00 12.10 4.76
N THR A 8 6.82 11.08 4.66
CA THR A 8 6.54 9.83 3.93
C THR A 8 6.03 8.72 4.85
N SER A 9 5.79 8.97 6.14
CA SER A 9 5.37 7.94 7.10
C SER A 9 4.07 7.22 6.73
N MET A 10 3.19 7.87 5.98
CA MET A 10 1.99 7.23 5.43
C MET A 10 2.32 6.16 4.37
N MET A 11 3.37 6.33 3.57
CA MET A 11 3.81 5.34 2.57
C MET A 11 4.24 4.05 3.25
N TYR A 12 5.16 4.15 4.22
CA TYR A 12 5.59 3.01 5.04
C TYR A 12 4.41 2.28 5.69
N ALA A 13 3.45 3.01 6.27
CA ALA A 13 2.27 2.38 6.86
C ALA A 13 1.42 1.61 5.84
N VAL A 14 1.33 2.11 4.60
CA VAL A 14 0.62 1.46 3.49
C VAL A 14 1.38 0.22 3.02
N HIS A 15 2.70 0.31 2.85
CA HIS A 15 3.55 -0.81 2.47
C HIS A 15 3.53 -1.93 3.52
N ASP A 16 3.63 -1.59 4.80
CA ASP A 16 3.47 -2.54 5.90
C ASP A 16 2.14 -3.31 5.81
N ALA A 17 1.06 -2.62 5.46
CA ALA A 17 -0.26 -3.24 5.30
C ALA A 17 -0.35 -4.14 4.06
N PHE A 18 0.32 -3.77 2.95
CA PHE A 18 0.44 -4.65 1.78
C PHE A 18 1.26 -5.89 2.11
N GLN A 19 2.41 -5.73 2.74
CA GLN A 19 3.29 -6.83 3.14
C GLN A 19 2.59 -7.80 4.09
N ARG A 20 1.92 -7.28 5.12
CA ARG A 20 1.12 -8.08 6.05
C ARG A 20 0.08 -8.96 5.34
N ASP A 21 -0.68 -8.40 4.40
CA ASP A 21 -1.72 -9.15 3.71
C ASP A 21 -1.12 -10.10 2.65
N MET A 22 -0.03 -9.69 1.98
CA MET A 22 0.69 -10.54 1.04
C MET A 22 1.27 -11.79 1.71
N ASP A 23 1.91 -11.64 2.87
CA ASP A 23 2.39 -12.77 3.67
C ASP A 23 1.26 -13.74 4.01
N ARG A 24 0.09 -13.20 4.39
CA ARG A 24 -1.09 -14.02 4.71
C ARG A 24 -1.61 -14.76 3.47
N PHE A 25 -1.70 -14.12 2.30
CA PHE A 25 -2.13 -14.77 1.06
C PHE A 25 -1.14 -15.84 0.60
N ALA A 26 0.15 -15.52 0.53
CA ALA A 26 1.20 -16.47 0.17
C ALA A 26 1.23 -17.65 1.15
N GLY A 27 1.19 -17.39 2.45
CA GLY A 27 1.21 -18.45 3.45
C GLY A 27 -0.01 -19.37 3.38
N LEU A 28 -1.19 -18.85 3.03
CA LEU A 28 -2.37 -19.70 2.79
C LEU A 28 -2.17 -20.58 1.55
N ALA A 29 -1.70 -20.00 0.44
CA ALA A 29 -1.42 -20.73 -0.80
C ALA A 29 -0.34 -21.80 -0.61
N GLU A 30 0.77 -21.48 0.07
CA GLU A 30 1.88 -22.40 0.35
C GLU A 30 1.45 -23.61 1.20
N ARG A 31 0.39 -23.47 2.01
CA ARG A 31 -0.20 -24.57 2.78
C ARG A 31 -1.27 -25.35 2.03
N GLY A 32 -1.52 -25.03 0.75
CA GLY A 32 -2.60 -25.64 -0.05
C GLY A 32 -3.99 -25.31 0.50
N ALA A 33 -4.16 -24.16 1.17
CA ALA A 33 -5.47 -23.74 1.67
C ALA A 33 -6.34 -23.24 0.52
N ALA A 34 -7.65 -23.54 0.57
CA ALA A 34 -8.61 -23.03 -0.39
C ALA A 34 -8.70 -21.49 -0.31
N LEU A 35 -8.48 -20.81 -1.44
CA LEU A 35 -8.51 -19.34 -1.55
C LEU A 35 -9.81 -18.80 -2.16
N ASP A 36 -10.75 -19.67 -2.51
CA ASP A 36 -12.03 -19.36 -3.15
C ASP A 36 -13.16 -19.05 -2.14
N GLY A 37 -12.87 -19.19 -0.84
CA GLY A 37 -13.81 -18.85 0.22
C GLY A 37 -14.20 -17.35 0.18
N PRO A 38 -15.46 -17.01 0.53
CA PRO A 38 -15.98 -15.65 0.41
C PRO A 38 -15.16 -14.61 1.19
N ASP A 39 -14.59 -15.01 2.34
CA ASP A 39 -13.78 -14.11 3.15
C ASP A 39 -12.42 -13.81 2.51
N VAL A 40 -11.77 -14.81 1.92
CA VAL A 40 -10.49 -14.66 1.21
C VAL A 40 -10.70 -13.81 -0.04
N ALA A 41 -11.75 -14.08 -0.82
CA ALA A 41 -12.12 -13.29 -2.00
C ALA A 41 -12.39 -11.82 -1.66
N ALA A 42 -13.11 -11.55 -0.55
CA ALA A 42 -13.36 -10.19 -0.09
C ALA A 42 -12.06 -9.48 0.36
N CYS A 43 -11.14 -10.20 1.03
CA CYS A 43 -9.83 -9.67 1.38
C CYS A 43 -9.00 -9.36 0.13
N TRP A 44 -8.99 -10.28 -0.85
CA TRP A 44 -8.22 -10.12 -2.10
C TRP A 44 -8.71 -8.92 -2.91
N THR A 45 -10.04 -8.75 -3.00
CA THR A 45 -10.65 -7.59 -3.67
C THR A 45 -10.28 -6.29 -2.97
N ARG A 46 -10.25 -6.27 -1.64
CA ARG A 46 -9.83 -5.09 -0.87
C ARG A 46 -8.35 -4.77 -1.10
N PHE A 47 -7.48 -5.78 -1.00
CA PHE A 47 -6.04 -5.65 -1.21
C PHE A 47 -5.73 -5.09 -2.60
N THR A 48 -6.20 -5.76 -3.65
CA THR A 48 -5.97 -5.35 -5.04
C THR A 48 -6.57 -3.99 -5.37
N ARG A 49 -7.73 -3.65 -4.80
CA ARG A 49 -8.30 -2.30 -4.92
C ARG A 49 -7.37 -1.22 -4.36
N PHE A 50 -6.83 -1.41 -3.15
CA PHE A 50 -5.97 -0.40 -2.53
C PHE A 50 -4.61 -0.32 -3.22
N LEU A 51 -4.04 -1.46 -3.62
CA LEU A 51 -2.81 -1.49 -4.41
C LEU A 51 -2.97 -0.76 -5.74
N HIS A 52 -4.09 -1.00 -6.45
CA HIS A 52 -4.38 -0.30 -7.69
C HIS A 52 -4.53 1.22 -7.49
N ILE A 53 -5.18 1.66 -6.40
CA ILE A 53 -5.30 3.10 -6.09
C ILE A 53 -3.92 3.72 -5.84
N HIS A 54 -3.07 3.03 -5.08
CA HIS A 54 -1.72 3.45 -4.71
C HIS A 54 -0.82 3.58 -5.95
N HIS A 55 -0.59 2.48 -6.67
CA HIS A 55 0.24 2.49 -7.88
C HIS A 55 -0.28 3.46 -8.93
N THR A 56 -1.61 3.55 -9.14
CA THR A 56 -2.11 4.51 -10.13
C THR A 56 -1.84 5.95 -9.71
N ALA A 57 -1.94 6.29 -8.42
CA ALA A 57 -1.65 7.64 -7.97
C ALA A 57 -0.16 7.97 -8.15
N GLU A 58 0.73 7.01 -7.92
CA GLU A 58 2.15 7.16 -8.19
C GLU A 58 2.45 7.36 -9.67
N ASP A 59 1.95 6.46 -10.52
CA ASP A 59 2.16 6.47 -11.97
C ASP A 59 1.62 7.75 -12.63
N THR A 60 0.61 8.39 -12.04
CA THR A 60 -0.05 9.54 -12.65
C THR A 60 0.29 10.88 -12.00
N HIS A 61 0.73 10.91 -10.73
CA HIS A 61 0.94 12.16 -9.98
C HIS A 61 2.28 12.23 -9.23
N LEU A 62 3.02 11.14 -9.09
CA LEU A 62 4.32 11.14 -8.39
C LEU A 62 5.49 10.91 -9.35
N TRP A 63 5.49 9.79 -10.07
CA TRP A 63 6.58 9.41 -10.97
C TRP A 63 6.81 10.41 -12.10
N PRO A 64 5.79 10.94 -12.80
CA PRO A 64 6.02 11.88 -13.89
C PRO A 64 6.76 13.15 -13.45
N VAL A 65 6.38 13.72 -12.30
CA VAL A 65 7.03 14.93 -11.77
C VAL A 65 8.47 14.63 -11.32
N LEU A 66 8.69 13.46 -10.71
CA LEU A 66 10.02 13.06 -10.26
C LEU A 66 10.95 12.74 -11.44
N GLN A 67 10.44 12.14 -12.52
CA GLN A 67 11.18 11.86 -13.77
C GLN A 67 11.78 13.12 -14.36
N GLU A 68 11.03 14.23 -14.41
CA GLU A 68 11.54 15.52 -14.88
C GLU A 68 12.73 16.01 -14.05
N ARG A 69 12.78 15.69 -12.75
CA ARG A 69 13.84 16.15 -11.83
C ARG A 69 15.09 15.28 -11.85
N VAL A 70 14.97 14.01 -12.23
CA VAL A 70 16.10 13.05 -12.24
C VAL A 70 16.70 12.82 -13.63
N ALA A 71 16.11 13.43 -14.67
CA ALA A 71 16.52 13.25 -16.06
C ALA A 71 18.03 13.48 -16.28
N GLY A 72 18.70 12.49 -16.91
CA GLY A 72 20.14 12.52 -17.16
C GLY A 72 21.01 12.22 -15.93
N GLY A 73 20.39 11.83 -14.81
CA GLY A 73 21.06 11.47 -13.56
C GLY A 73 20.78 10.03 -13.12
N PRO A 74 21.43 9.56 -12.04
CA PRO A 74 21.29 8.19 -11.56
C PRO A 74 19.87 7.85 -11.05
N GLY A 75 19.05 8.84 -10.71
CA GLY A 75 17.67 8.63 -10.26
C GLY A 75 16.71 8.18 -11.37
N GLU A 76 17.08 8.36 -12.65
CA GLU A 76 16.26 7.93 -13.80
C GLU A 76 16.08 6.41 -13.80
N ALA A 77 17.16 5.65 -13.59
CA ALA A 77 17.12 4.19 -13.52
C ALA A 77 16.28 3.65 -12.35
N VAL A 78 16.17 4.41 -11.24
CA VAL A 78 15.30 4.07 -10.11
C VAL A 78 13.84 4.12 -10.54
N LEU A 79 13.41 5.22 -11.16
CA LEU A 79 12.02 5.40 -11.59
C LEU A 79 11.62 4.51 -12.75
N GLU A 80 12.51 4.28 -13.72
CA GLU A 80 12.24 3.29 -14.77
C GLU A 80 12.02 1.88 -14.20
N ARG A 81 12.73 1.54 -13.13
CA ARG A 81 12.58 0.26 -12.44
C ARG A 81 11.27 0.21 -11.66
N MET A 82 10.87 1.28 -10.95
CA MET A 82 9.56 1.39 -10.28
C MET A 82 8.40 1.09 -11.25
N GLU A 83 8.38 1.73 -12.42
CA GLU A 83 7.31 1.49 -13.40
C GLU A 83 7.29 0.06 -13.97
N ARG A 84 8.47 -0.57 -14.13
CA ARG A 84 8.54 -1.98 -14.54
C ARG A 84 7.99 -2.89 -13.45
N GLU A 85 8.36 -2.65 -12.19
CA GLU A 85 7.87 -3.41 -11.05
C GLU A 85 6.35 -3.33 -10.91
N HIS A 86 5.72 -2.17 -11.14
CA HIS A 86 4.26 -2.05 -11.18
C HIS A 86 3.60 -2.97 -12.22
N ARG A 87 4.18 -3.04 -13.43
CA ARG A 87 3.68 -3.91 -14.51
C ARG A 87 3.88 -5.38 -14.17
N ASP A 88 5.05 -5.74 -13.65
CA ASP A 88 5.39 -7.12 -13.28
C ASP A 88 4.53 -7.61 -12.11
N LEU A 89 4.30 -6.78 -11.10
CA LEU A 89 3.37 -7.06 -10.00
C LEU A 89 1.95 -7.26 -10.51
N THR A 90 1.48 -6.42 -11.43
CA THR A 90 0.15 -6.59 -12.04
C THR A 90 0.01 -7.96 -12.71
N ALA A 91 1.01 -8.38 -13.48
CA ALA A 91 1.02 -9.70 -14.11
C ALA A 91 1.11 -10.86 -13.10
N LEU A 92 1.90 -10.69 -12.02
CA LEU A 92 2.02 -11.70 -10.96
C LEU A 92 0.74 -11.84 -10.13
N LEU A 93 0.01 -10.75 -9.88
CA LEU A 93 -1.28 -10.78 -9.20
C LEU A 93 -2.30 -11.57 -10.01
N ASP A 94 -2.37 -11.35 -11.31
CA ASP A 94 -3.25 -12.12 -12.20
C ASP A 94 -2.85 -13.61 -12.22
N ALA A 95 -1.56 -13.91 -12.38
CA ALA A 95 -1.08 -15.29 -12.35
C ALA A 95 -1.37 -16.00 -11.02
N PHE A 96 -1.24 -15.29 -9.89
CA PHE A 96 -1.58 -15.81 -8.56
C PHE A 96 -3.06 -16.15 -8.42
N GLN A 97 -3.98 -15.39 -9.04
CA GLN A 97 -5.40 -15.75 -9.00
C GLN A 97 -5.72 -17.06 -9.71
N HIS A 98 -4.92 -17.44 -10.71
CA HIS A 98 -5.12 -18.65 -11.50
C HIS A 98 -4.40 -19.87 -10.92
N ASP A 99 -3.20 -19.69 -10.38
CA ASP A 99 -2.39 -20.75 -9.80
C ASP A 99 -1.64 -20.24 -8.54
N PRO A 100 -2.36 -20.09 -7.40
CA PRO A 100 -1.81 -19.50 -6.20
C PRO A 100 -0.60 -20.25 -5.65
N GLU A 101 -0.63 -21.59 -5.65
CA GLU A 101 0.44 -22.43 -5.11
C GLU A 101 1.76 -22.21 -5.86
N ARG A 102 1.70 -22.13 -7.19
CA ARG A 102 2.87 -21.90 -8.04
C ARG A 102 3.44 -20.48 -7.93
N HIS A 103 2.58 -19.50 -7.70
CA HIS A 103 2.95 -18.07 -7.79
C HIS A 103 3.12 -17.38 -6.42
N ALA A 104 2.70 -18.00 -5.32
CA ALA A 104 2.75 -17.44 -3.96
C ALA A 104 4.11 -16.86 -3.59
N GLY A 105 5.17 -17.68 -3.65
CA GLY A 105 6.52 -17.24 -3.28
C GLY A 105 7.06 -16.13 -4.18
N ARG A 106 6.77 -16.18 -5.48
CA ARG A 106 7.20 -15.17 -6.45
C ARG A 106 6.50 -13.83 -6.24
N LEU A 107 5.19 -13.85 -6.01
CA LEU A 107 4.42 -12.64 -5.74
C LEU A 107 4.82 -12.01 -4.40
N ARG A 108 5.04 -12.82 -3.36
CA ARG A 108 5.53 -12.32 -2.06
C ARG A 108 6.89 -11.65 -2.20
N ALA A 109 7.84 -12.31 -2.86
CA ALA A 109 9.17 -11.74 -3.09
C ALA A 109 9.10 -10.44 -3.90
N ALA A 110 8.33 -10.41 -4.99
CA ALA A 110 8.18 -9.22 -5.82
C ALA A 110 7.55 -8.04 -5.06
N MET A 111 6.57 -8.29 -4.19
CA MET A 111 5.98 -7.24 -3.35
C MET A 111 7.00 -6.67 -2.36
N THR A 112 7.77 -7.54 -1.71
CA THR A 112 8.85 -7.12 -0.81
C THR A 112 9.90 -6.30 -1.52
N GLU A 113 10.43 -6.81 -2.63
CA GLU A 113 11.47 -6.13 -3.40
C GLU A 113 11.00 -4.78 -3.92
N HIS A 114 9.73 -4.66 -4.32
CA HIS A 114 9.14 -3.41 -4.77
C HIS A 114 9.02 -2.38 -3.65
N CYS A 115 8.41 -2.74 -2.52
CA CYS A 115 8.28 -1.82 -1.38
C CYS A 115 9.64 -1.38 -0.83
N GLU A 116 10.60 -2.31 -0.69
CA GLU A 116 11.98 -1.99 -0.25
C GLU A 116 12.66 -1.04 -1.24
N HIS A 117 12.54 -1.31 -2.54
CA HIS A 117 13.14 -0.46 -3.57
C HIS A 117 12.54 0.96 -3.56
N GLU A 118 11.22 1.08 -3.39
CA GLU A 118 10.59 2.38 -3.28
C GLU A 118 11.03 3.12 -2.01
N GLU A 119 11.01 2.47 -0.86
CA GLU A 119 11.36 3.05 0.44
C GLU A 119 12.82 3.49 0.52
N GLU A 120 13.74 2.68 0.00
CA GLU A 120 15.17 2.93 0.10
C GLU A 120 15.69 3.89 -0.96
N LEU A 121 15.12 3.87 -2.18
CA LEU A 121 15.66 4.61 -3.31
C LEU A 121 14.71 5.69 -3.84
N ALA A 122 13.41 5.42 -3.98
CA ALA A 122 12.47 6.38 -4.58
C ALA A 122 11.99 7.46 -3.58
N LEU A 123 11.59 7.08 -2.36
CA LEU A 123 11.13 8.04 -1.35
C LEU A 123 12.20 9.06 -0.94
N PRO A 124 13.50 8.73 -0.87
CA PRO A 124 14.53 9.75 -0.67
C PRO A 124 14.61 10.77 -1.82
N LEU A 125 14.40 10.34 -3.07
CA LEU A 125 14.31 11.27 -4.20
C LEU A 125 13.11 12.21 -4.04
N VAL A 126 11.95 11.68 -3.63
CA VAL A 126 10.76 12.50 -3.32
C VAL A 126 11.08 13.56 -2.27
N GLN A 127 11.68 13.16 -1.15
CA GLN A 127 11.99 14.08 -0.06
C GLN A 127 13.03 15.15 -0.42
N ASN A 128 13.93 14.86 -1.36
CA ASN A 128 15.01 15.75 -1.75
C ASN A 128 14.63 16.66 -2.93
N LEU A 129 13.73 16.22 -3.80
CA LEU A 129 13.48 16.87 -5.10
C LEU A 129 12.09 17.45 -5.22
N LEU A 130 11.09 16.98 -4.47
CA LEU A 130 9.72 17.48 -4.58
C LEU A 130 9.42 18.56 -3.55
N THR A 131 8.48 19.44 -3.93
CA THR A 131 7.87 20.40 -3.04
C THR A 131 6.69 19.77 -2.28
N PRO A 132 6.27 20.36 -1.13
CA PRO A 132 5.08 19.90 -0.43
C PRO A 132 3.80 19.92 -1.29
N ASP A 133 3.67 20.87 -2.22
CA ASP A 133 2.48 20.97 -3.07
C ASP A 133 2.41 19.83 -4.10
N GLU A 134 3.55 19.45 -4.69
CA GLU A 134 3.65 18.29 -5.57
C GLU A 134 3.34 16.98 -4.81
N TRP A 135 3.86 16.84 -3.59
CA TRP A 135 3.51 15.72 -2.71
C TRP A 135 2.03 15.69 -2.35
N ASN A 136 1.44 16.85 -2.06
CA ASN A 136 0.02 16.97 -1.74
C ASN A 136 -0.86 16.58 -2.92
N ALA A 137 -0.45 16.86 -4.16
CA ALA A 137 -1.19 16.45 -5.37
C ALA A 137 -1.29 14.92 -5.49
N PHE A 138 -0.20 14.19 -5.21
CA PHE A 138 -0.23 12.73 -5.10
C PHE A 138 -1.20 12.26 -4.01
N GLY A 139 -1.13 12.85 -2.82
CA GLY A 139 -2.03 12.52 -1.71
C GLY A 139 -3.50 12.83 -2.01
N ASP A 140 -3.79 13.91 -2.74
CA ASP A 140 -5.13 14.28 -3.19
C ASP A 140 -5.70 13.28 -4.18
N GLU A 141 -4.87 12.79 -5.11
CA GLU A 141 -5.31 11.76 -6.06
C GLU A 141 -5.67 10.45 -5.34
N GLN A 142 -4.85 10.02 -4.38
CA GLN A 142 -5.17 8.85 -3.54
C GLN A 142 -6.50 9.05 -2.81
N ARG A 143 -6.71 10.22 -2.18
CA ARG A 143 -7.97 10.54 -1.47
C ARG A 143 -9.17 10.56 -2.41
N ARG A 144 -9.02 11.13 -3.61
CA ARG A 144 -10.09 11.22 -4.62
C ARG A 144 -10.51 9.83 -5.09
N ARG A 145 -9.55 8.96 -5.42
CA ARG A 145 -9.81 7.57 -5.84
C ARG A 145 -10.39 6.71 -4.72
N LEU A 146 -9.93 6.93 -3.49
CA LEU A 146 -10.41 6.21 -2.33
C LEU A 146 -11.87 6.56 -2.01
N GLY A 147 -12.18 7.86 -1.96
CA GLY A 147 -13.49 8.39 -1.58
C GLY A 147 -13.88 8.07 -0.12
N ILE A 148 -14.99 8.67 0.35
CA ILE A 148 -15.45 8.51 1.73
C ILE A 148 -15.80 7.04 2.05
N GLY A 149 -16.46 6.35 1.11
CA GLY A 149 -16.81 4.94 1.27
C GLY A 149 -15.58 4.03 1.35
N GLY A 150 -14.52 4.33 0.58
CA GLY A 150 -13.26 3.59 0.63
C GLY A 150 -12.49 3.84 1.93
N ALA A 151 -12.47 5.09 2.42
CA ALA A 151 -11.79 5.46 3.67
C ALA A 151 -12.27 4.62 4.88
N ALA A 152 -13.58 4.32 4.94
CA ALA A 152 -14.16 3.49 5.98
C ALA A 152 -13.64 2.04 6.00
N SER A 153 -13.14 1.55 4.86
CA SER A 153 -12.50 0.23 4.73
C SER A 153 -10.98 0.33 4.86
N PHE A 154 -10.38 1.37 4.28
CA PHE A 154 -8.93 1.59 4.20
C PHE A 154 -8.29 1.80 5.56
N PHE A 155 -8.76 2.74 6.38
CA PHE A 155 -8.09 3.03 7.65
C PHE A 155 -8.10 1.84 8.64
N PRO A 156 -9.20 1.08 8.80
CA PRO A 156 -9.17 -0.13 9.61
C PRO A 156 -8.26 -1.23 9.03
N TRP A 157 -8.20 -1.37 7.71
CA TRP A 157 -7.31 -2.32 7.03
C TRP A 157 -5.83 -1.94 7.20
N LEU A 158 -5.50 -0.67 6.98
CA LEU A 158 -4.17 -0.10 7.16
C LEU A 158 -3.66 -0.38 8.58
N LEU A 159 -4.53 -0.18 9.57
CA LEU A 159 -4.21 -0.26 11.00
C LEU A 159 -4.48 -1.64 11.63
N ASP A 160 -4.72 -2.68 10.83
CA ASP A 160 -4.87 -4.06 11.32
C ASP A 160 -3.49 -4.62 11.69
N GLY A 161 -3.31 -5.03 12.95
CA GLY A 161 -2.01 -5.48 13.46
C GLY A 161 -0.96 -4.38 13.67
N ALA A 162 -1.19 -3.14 13.23
CA ALA A 162 -0.28 -2.02 13.45
C ALA A 162 -0.12 -1.69 14.95
N ASP A 163 1.12 -1.39 15.36
CA ASP A 163 1.45 -0.98 16.72
C ASP A 163 0.84 0.38 17.10
N GLU A 164 0.92 0.74 18.38
CA GLU A 164 0.30 1.97 18.88
C GLU A 164 1.01 3.25 18.38
N THR A 165 2.28 3.17 18.00
CA THR A 165 3.03 4.31 17.46
C THR A 165 2.58 4.60 16.03
N ALA A 166 2.58 3.60 15.15
CA ALA A 166 2.07 3.69 13.79
C ALA A 166 0.60 4.12 13.77
N ARG A 167 -0.22 3.52 14.66
CA ARG A 167 -1.65 3.88 14.80
C ARG A 167 -1.85 5.34 15.17
N ARG A 168 -1.10 5.86 16.15
CA ARG A 168 -1.19 7.28 16.54
C ARG A 168 -0.73 8.20 15.41
N SER A 169 0.34 7.84 14.70
CA SER A 169 0.84 8.61 13.56
C SER A 169 -0.21 8.74 12.45
N VAL A 170 -0.71 7.61 11.94
CA VAL A 170 -1.73 7.58 10.88
C VAL A 170 -3.01 8.30 11.30
N LEU A 171 -3.53 8.04 12.51
CA LEU A 171 -4.74 8.72 12.98
C LEU A 171 -4.51 10.22 13.25
N GLY A 172 -3.26 10.64 13.48
CA GLY A 172 -2.86 12.04 13.59
C GLY A 172 -3.18 12.85 12.34
N HIS A 173 -3.10 12.22 11.16
CA HIS A 173 -3.43 12.84 9.87
C HIS A 173 -4.93 13.05 9.65
N LEU A 174 -5.79 12.38 10.44
CA LEU A 174 -7.23 12.51 10.34
C LEU A 174 -7.77 13.69 11.16
N PRO A 175 -8.78 14.43 10.66
CA PRO A 175 -9.48 15.42 11.46
C PRO A 175 -10.11 14.80 12.72
N PRO A 176 -10.16 15.51 13.86
CA PRO A 176 -10.65 14.94 15.13
C PRO A 176 -12.02 14.25 15.06
N PRO A 177 -13.05 14.77 14.36
CA PRO A 177 -14.32 14.07 14.22
C PRO A 177 -14.19 12.71 13.50
N VAL A 178 -13.31 12.62 12.52
CA VAL A 178 -13.06 11.38 11.76
C VAL A 178 -12.40 10.33 12.64
N ARG A 179 -11.52 10.72 13.58
CA ARG A 179 -10.91 9.80 14.55
C ARG A 179 -11.98 9.14 15.44
N ILE A 180 -13.03 9.87 15.81
CA ILE A 180 -14.16 9.32 16.58
C ILE A 180 -14.94 8.32 15.73
N VAL A 181 -15.26 8.67 14.48
CA VAL A 181 -15.96 7.78 13.54
C VAL A 181 -15.14 6.50 13.27
N TYR A 182 -13.82 6.62 13.11
CA TYR A 182 -12.92 5.47 12.97
C TYR A 182 -13.06 4.51 14.16
N ARG A 183 -12.95 5.04 15.40
CA ARG A 183 -12.99 4.25 16.63
C ARG A 183 -14.37 3.62 16.87
N ALA A 184 -15.43 4.37 16.66
CA ALA A 184 -16.79 3.97 17.02
C ALA A 184 -17.49 3.14 15.93
N VAL A 185 -17.16 3.35 14.65
CA VAL A 185 -17.91 2.77 13.53
C VAL A 185 -17.03 1.92 12.62
N TRP A 186 -15.97 2.52 12.05
CA TRP A 186 -15.20 1.84 10.99
C TRP A 186 -14.44 0.63 11.51
N ARG A 187 -13.68 0.78 12.60
CA ARG A 187 -12.90 -0.32 13.18
C ARG A 187 -13.79 -1.47 13.69
N PRO A 188 -14.86 -1.25 14.47
CA PRO A 188 -15.75 -2.35 14.87
C PRO A 188 -16.46 -3.04 13.70
N ARG A 189 -16.81 -2.30 12.63
CA ARG A 189 -17.38 -2.90 11.42
C ARG A 189 -16.37 -3.77 10.70
N TYR A 190 -15.13 -3.30 10.52
CA TYR A 190 -14.04 -4.06 9.92
C TYR A 190 -13.75 -5.36 10.69
N LEU A 191 -13.68 -5.29 12.02
CA LEU A 191 -13.37 -6.47 12.85
C LEU A 191 -14.43 -7.58 12.78
N ARG A 192 -15.69 -7.22 12.48
CA ARG A 192 -16.80 -8.16 12.26
C ARG A 192 -16.92 -8.67 10.82
N GLY A 193 -16.14 -8.11 9.90
CA GLY A 193 -16.16 -8.48 8.48
C GLY A 193 -15.04 -9.46 8.11
N PRO A 194 -14.94 -9.78 6.81
CA PRO A 194 -13.90 -10.64 6.27
C PRO A 194 -12.48 -10.15 6.58
N ARG A 195 -11.68 -11.03 7.18
CA ARG A 195 -10.26 -10.82 7.48
C ARG A 195 -9.50 -12.11 7.27
N LEU A 196 -8.28 -11.98 6.77
CA LEU A 196 -7.35 -13.11 6.71
C LEU A 196 -6.94 -13.48 8.15
N PRO A 197 -6.80 -14.78 8.46
CA PRO A 197 -6.24 -15.19 9.73
C PRO A 197 -4.80 -14.67 9.84
N ALA A 198 -4.38 -14.32 11.05
CA ALA A 198 -2.95 -14.15 11.30
C ALA A 198 -2.24 -15.47 10.99
N LEU A 199 -1.07 -15.40 10.37
CA LEU A 199 -0.22 -16.58 10.28
C LEU A 199 0.12 -16.99 11.73
N ALA A 200 -0.29 -18.19 12.13
CA ALA A 200 0.20 -18.77 13.38
C ALA A 200 1.72 -18.89 13.24
N GLY A 201 2.46 -18.42 14.25
CA GLY A 201 3.92 -18.42 14.23
C GLY A 201 4.47 -19.78 13.82
N VAL A 202 5.42 -19.75 12.89
CA VAL A 202 6.31 -20.88 12.58
C VAL A 202 7.17 -21.17 13.79
#